data_AF-A0A2D6HB31-F1
#
_entry.id   AF-A0A2D6HB31-F1
#
_cell.length_a   1.000
_cell.length_b   1.000
_cell.length_c   1.000
_cell.angle_alpha   90.00
_cell.angle_beta   90.00
_cell.angle_gamma   90.00
#
_symmetry.space_group_name_H-M   'P 1'
#
loop_
_entity.id
_entity.type
_entity.pdbx_description
1 polymer ?
#
loop_
_entity_poly.entity_id
_entity_poly.type
_entity_poly.pdbx_seq_one_letter_code
_entity_poly.pdbx_strand_id
1 'polypeptide(L)'
;MSTGPEEQAELEDRTGSGELSHAYGPRVHILDNLLLRSGLARMSSPAPRLHEVIDLLRCAYESLLMAASRELPSVDAEVETRMAQAHPREGVFRGQILDPKTPIVVCDVIRAGLIPAQICFERLLSVLPDSLLRLDHLNMSRVCDEEGHVVGVDLAGSKVGGSVEDAVLVIPDPMGATGSTIVRAVEHYVAHHGTPRKIIVLPMIATPEFLRTVLDIREDLVVYTARLDRGLSPPDVLSLPPGVDWERERGLNEHSYILPGAGGMGEVLNNSWC
;
A
#
# COMPACT_ATOMS: atom_id res chain seq x y z
N MET A 1 22.97 37.88 -10.30
CA MET A 1 23.93 36.81 -10.03
C MET A 1 23.34 35.57 -10.64
N SER A 2 23.86 35.16 -11.80
CA SER A 2 23.37 33.99 -12.53
C SER A 2 23.85 32.75 -11.79
N THR A 3 22.92 31.95 -11.28
CA THR A 3 23.23 30.62 -10.75
C THR A 3 23.75 29.75 -11.91
N GLY A 4 24.80 28.99 -11.67
CA GLY A 4 25.51 28.24 -12.71
C GLY A 4 24.71 27.01 -13.19
N PRO A 5 25.04 26.44 -14.36
CA PRO A 5 24.37 25.22 -14.85
C PRO A 5 24.48 24.01 -13.89
N GLU A 6 25.51 23.97 -13.04
CA GLU A 6 25.66 22.94 -11.99
C GLU A 6 24.64 23.13 -10.84
N GLU A 7 24.30 24.37 -10.49
CA GLU A 7 23.32 24.68 -9.44
C GLU A 7 21.88 24.42 -9.93
N GLN A 8 21.64 24.58 -11.23
CA GLN A 8 20.38 24.16 -11.88
C GLN A 8 20.26 22.63 -11.97
N ALA A 9 21.35 21.90 -12.22
CA ALA A 9 21.36 20.44 -12.21
C ALA A 9 21.16 19.84 -10.80
N GLU A 10 21.73 20.45 -9.75
CA GLU A 10 21.47 20.07 -8.35
C GLU A 10 20.03 20.41 -7.89
N LEU A 11 19.39 21.40 -8.51
CA LEU A 11 17.97 21.73 -8.27
C LEU A 11 17.02 20.77 -9.00
N GLU A 12 17.39 20.26 -10.17
CA GLU A 12 16.61 19.27 -10.93
C GLU A 12 16.62 17.89 -10.23
N ASP A 13 17.76 17.46 -9.67
CA ASP A 13 17.87 16.16 -8.97
C ASP A 13 17.14 16.12 -7.61
N ARG A 14 16.83 17.29 -7.03
CA ARG A 14 16.05 17.42 -5.78
C ARG A 14 14.55 17.21 -5.97
N THR A 15 14.08 17.03 -7.20
CA THR A 15 12.67 16.75 -7.53
C THR A 15 12.43 15.27 -7.87
N GLY A 16 13.21 14.36 -7.28
CA GLY A 16 12.95 12.93 -7.34
C GLY A 16 11.47 12.63 -7.02
N SER A 17 10.91 11.62 -7.69
CA SER A 17 9.49 11.21 -7.63
C SER A 17 8.96 10.87 -6.22
N GLY A 18 9.78 10.99 -5.17
CA GLY A 18 9.52 10.46 -3.84
C GLY A 18 9.55 8.93 -3.79
N GLU A 19 10.08 8.30 -4.85
CA GLU A 19 10.12 6.86 -5.03
C GLU A 19 11.55 6.36 -5.28
N LEU A 20 11.83 5.15 -4.84
CA LEU A 20 13.10 4.46 -5.01
C LEU A 20 13.24 4.03 -6.46
N SER A 21 14.40 4.28 -7.08
CA SER A 21 14.68 3.77 -8.43
C SER A 21 14.69 2.24 -8.46
N HIS A 22 13.93 1.63 -9.37
CA HIS A 22 13.83 0.17 -9.55
C HIS A 22 13.42 -0.21 -10.98
N ALA A 23 13.44 -1.52 -11.28
CA ALA A 23 13.13 -2.08 -12.59
C ALA A 23 11.92 -3.04 -12.62
N TYR A 24 11.09 -3.08 -11.56
CA TYR A 24 9.86 -3.91 -11.52
C TYR A 24 8.73 -3.48 -12.49
N GLY A 25 8.90 -2.37 -13.19
CA GLY A 25 7.90 -1.79 -14.09
C GLY A 25 7.00 -0.74 -13.43
N PRO A 26 6.09 -0.12 -14.22
CA PRO A 26 5.40 1.13 -13.84
C PRO A 26 4.24 0.94 -12.87
N ARG A 27 3.85 -0.31 -12.55
CA ARG A 27 2.75 -0.63 -11.63
C ARG A 27 3.23 -0.82 -10.18
N VAL A 28 4.54 -0.69 -9.95
CA VAL A 28 5.18 -0.80 -8.64
C VAL A 28 5.72 0.56 -8.26
N HIS A 29 5.38 0.98 -7.04
CA HIS A 29 5.83 2.23 -6.45
C HIS A 29 6.43 1.91 -5.08
N ILE A 30 7.72 2.18 -4.92
CA ILE A 30 8.43 1.97 -3.65
C ILE A 30 8.75 3.34 -3.08
N LEU A 31 8.14 3.72 -1.96
CA LEU A 31 8.36 5.05 -1.39
C LEU A 31 9.80 5.22 -0.92
N ASP A 32 10.42 6.34 -1.31
CA ASP A 32 11.74 6.74 -0.83
C ASP A 32 11.64 7.95 0.10
N ASN A 33 11.42 7.65 1.38
CA ASN A 33 11.33 8.67 2.42
C ASN A 33 12.11 8.24 3.67
N LEU A 34 13.05 9.08 4.11
CA LEU A 34 13.94 8.76 5.23
C LEU A 34 13.20 8.62 6.58
N LEU A 35 12.18 9.45 6.82
CA LEU A 35 11.39 9.38 8.06
C LEU A 35 10.58 8.07 8.08
N LEU A 36 9.92 7.75 6.97
CA LEU A 36 9.20 6.50 6.80
C LEU A 36 10.14 5.30 7.02
N ARG A 37 11.28 5.26 6.34
CA ARG A 37 12.28 4.20 6.47
C ARG A 37 12.79 4.03 7.90
N SER A 38 13.06 5.14 8.60
CA SER A 38 13.49 5.14 9.99
C SER A 38 12.40 4.60 10.92
N GLY A 39 11.14 4.97 10.67
CA GLY A 39 9.98 4.44 11.38
C GLY A 39 9.79 2.95 11.18
N LEU A 40 9.88 2.47 9.93
CA LEU A 40 9.80 1.04 9.62
C LEU A 40 10.94 0.25 10.27
N ALA A 41 12.17 0.78 10.27
CA ALA A 41 13.29 0.14 10.96
C ALA A 41 13.02 0.02 12.47
N ARG A 42 12.52 1.09 13.10
CA ARG A 42 12.18 1.11 14.52
C ARG A 42 11.06 0.11 14.85
N MET A 43 9.95 0.12 14.12
CA MET A 43 8.82 -0.79 14.36
C MET A 43 9.16 -2.26 14.08
N SER A 44 10.14 -2.53 13.21
CA SER A 44 10.61 -3.90 12.93
C SER A 44 11.53 -4.44 14.02
N SER A 45 12.04 -3.58 14.90
CA SER A 45 12.87 -3.99 16.03
C SER A 45 12.01 -4.43 17.22
N PRO A 46 12.56 -5.20 18.19
CA PRO A 46 11.86 -5.53 19.44
C PRO A 46 11.71 -4.37 20.44
N ALA A 47 12.27 -3.18 20.14
CA ALA A 47 12.37 -2.08 21.08
C ALA A 47 11.07 -1.29 21.36
N PRO A 48 10.24 -0.93 20.38
CA PRO A 48 9.06 -0.09 20.61
C PRO A 48 7.94 -0.85 21.33
N ARG A 49 7.19 -0.13 22.15
CA ARG A 49 5.94 -0.63 22.73
C ARG A 49 4.83 -0.62 21.69
N LEU A 50 3.76 -1.38 21.94
CA LEU A 50 2.65 -1.54 20.99
C LEU A 50 2.05 -0.22 20.49
N HIS A 51 1.81 0.78 21.36
CA HIS A 51 1.27 2.07 20.90
C HIS A 51 2.23 2.79 19.94
N GLU A 52 3.55 2.67 20.16
CA GLU A 52 4.55 3.27 19.28
C GLU A 52 4.59 2.55 17.93
N VAL A 53 4.37 1.22 17.91
CA VAL A 53 4.19 0.47 16.67
C VAL A 53 2.95 0.93 15.92
N ILE A 54 1.83 1.14 16.62
CA ILE A 54 0.57 1.62 16.02
C ILE A 54 0.72 3.04 15.46
N ASP A 55 1.41 3.93 16.17
CA ASP A 55 1.67 5.30 15.70
C ASP A 55 2.54 5.29 14.43
N LEU A 56 3.60 4.47 14.41
CA LEU A 56 4.46 4.31 13.24
C LEU A 56 3.72 3.66 12.06
N LEU A 57 2.88 2.66 12.33
CA LEU A 57 2.00 2.03 11.34
C LEU A 57 1.05 3.06 10.71
N ARG A 58 0.47 3.95 11.53
CA ARG A 58 -0.39 5.04 11.06
C ARG A 58 0.35 5.99 10.14
N CYS A 59 1.55 6.43 10.51
CA CYS A 59 2.39 7.24 9.64
C CYS A 59 2.69 6.53 8.31
N ALA A 60 2.95 5.22 8.34
CA ALA A 60 3.22 4.45 7.13
C ALA A 60 2.02 4.38 6.18
N TYR A 61 0.83 4.03 6.69
CA TYR A 61 -0.37 3.93 5.84
C TYR A 61 -0.92 5.26 5.36
N GLU A 62 -0.77 6.33 6.15
CA GLU A 62 -1.08 7.68 5.68
C GLU A 62 -0.16 8.09 4.54
N SER A 63 1.13 7.76 4.62
CA SER A 63 2.11 8.03 3.55
C SER A 63 1.80 7.21 2.29
N LEU A 64 1.50 5.91 2.45
CA LEU A 64 1.13 5.03 1.36
C LEU A 64 -0.14 5.48 0.64
N LEU A 65 -1.19 5.80 1.41
CA LEU A 65 -2.44 6.27 0.85
C LEU A 65 -2.25 7.62 0.13
N MET A 66 -1.47 8.53 0.72
CA MET A 66 -1.16 9.82 0.10
C MET A 66 -0.48 9.63 -1.26
N ALA A 67 0.53 8.75 -1.34
CA ALA A 67 1.21 8.44 -2.59
C ALA A 67 0.28 7.77 -3.62
N ALA A 68 -0.48 6.77 -3.18
CA ALA A 68 -1.42 6.02 -4.00
C ALA A 68 -2.65 6.83 -4.44
N SER A 69 -2.92 7.98 -3.82
CA SER A 69 -4.06 8.84 -4.17
C SER A 69 -4.04 9.32 -5.62
N ARG A 70 -2.87 9.31 -6.28
CA ARG A 70 -2.75 9.61 -7.72
C ARG A 70 -3.47 8.62 -8.64
N GLU A 71 -3.80 7.44 -8.13
CA GLU A 71 -4.55 6.41 -8.84
C GLU A 71 -6.06 6.63 -8.76
N LEU A 72 -6.51 7.51 -7.86
CA LEU A 72 -7.92 7.84 -7.69
C LEU A 72 -8.36 8.84 -8.77
N PRO A 73 -9.57 8.67 -9.35
CA PRO A 73 -10.11 9.62 -10.32
C PRO A 73 -10.18 11.04 -9.74
N SER A 74 -9.80 12.01 -10.57
CA SER A 74 -9.88 13.44 -10.25
C SER A 74 -10.80 14.19 -11.20
N VAL A 75 -11.39 15.28 -10.73
CA VAL A 75 -12.18 16.22 -11.52
C VAL A 75 -11.69 17.64 -11.30
N ASP A 76 -11.80 18.49 -12.32
CA ASP A 76 -11.64 19.93 -12.15
C ASP A 76 -12.79 20.47 -11.30
N ALA A 77 -12.46 21.26 -10.30
CA ALA A 77 -13.44 21.86 -9.40
C ALA A 77 -13.22 23.35 -9.24
N GLU A 78 -14.32 24.06 -9.07
CA GLU A 78 -14.34 25.43 -8.56
C GLU A 78 -14.98 25.42 -7.18
N VAL A 79 -14.24 25.86 -6.16
CA VAL A 79 -14.71 25.87 -4.77
C VAL A 79 -14.59 27.28 -4.21
N GLU A 80 -15.70 27.86 -3.78
CA GLU A 80 -15.69 29.13 -3.06
C GLU A 80 -14.87 28.98 -1.77
N THR A 81 -13.85 29.80 -1.65
CA THR A 81 -13.03 29.84 -0.44
C THR A 81 -13.59 30.85 0.54
N ARG A 82 -13.06 30.87 1.76
CA ARG A 82 -13.36 31.91 2.76
C ARG A 82 -13.07 33.33 2.26
N MET A 83 -12.23 33.49 1.23
CA MET A 83 -11.89 34.80 0.66
C MET A 83 -12.96 35.35 -0.30
N ALA A 84 -13.94 34.55 -0.74
CA ALA A 84 -14.99 35.00 -1.66
C ALA A 84 -15.81 36.19 -1.11
N GLN A 85 -15.95 36.31 0.21
CA GLN A 85 -16.63 37.44 0.83
C GLN A 85 -15.93 38.79 0.57
N ALA A 86 -14.59 38.79 0.61
CA ALA A 86 -13.78 39.99 0.39
C ALA A 86 -13.43 40.17 -1.10
N HIS A 87 -13.27 39.07 -1.82
CA HIS A 87 -12.89 39.02 -3.23
C HIS A 87 -13.81 38.04 -3.99
N PRO A 88 -15.02 38.46 -4.40
CA PRO A 88 -16.01 37.54 -4.99
C PRO A 88 -15.57 36.87 -6.29
N ARG A 89 -14.62 37.46 -7.03
CA ARG A 89 -14.12 36.89 -8.29
C ARG A 89 -12.88 36.02 -8.07
N GLU A 90 -11.96 36.48 -7.24
CA GLU A 90 -10.65 35.86 -7.00
C GLU A 90 -10.68 34.82 -5.87
N GLY A 91 -11.65 34.90 -4.96
CA GLY A 91 -11.80 34.02 -3.79
C GLY A 91 -12.33 32.63 -4.11
N VAL A 92 -12.05 32.10 -5.29
CA VAL A 92 -12.49 30.78 -5.77
C VAL A 92 -11.26 29.94 -6.07
N PHE A 93 -11.13 28.79 -5.43
CA PHE A 93 -10.14 27.78 -5.76
C PHE A 93 -10.49 27.15 -7.10
N ARG A 94 -9.49 27.00 -7.99
CA ARG A 94 -9.62 26.30 -9.26
C ARG A 94 -8.49 25.29 -9.37
N GLY A 95 -8.84 24.02 -9.50
CA GLY A 95 -7.86 22.96 -9.63
C GLY A 95 -8.51 21.59 -9.55
N GLN A 96 -7.66 20.57 -9.65
CA GLN A 96 -8.11 19.18 -9.54
C GLN A 96 -8.32 18.79 -8.08
N ILE A 97 -9.42 18.08 -7.84
CA ILE A 97 -9.71 17.40 -6.59
C ILE A 97 -10.04 15.94 -6.90
N LEU A 98 -10.05 15.09 -5.87
CA LEU A 98 -10.60 13.74 -6.01
C LEU A 98 -12.07 13.81 -6.42
N ASP A 99 -12.49 12.98 -7.36
CA ASP A 99 -13.88 12.93 -7.80
C ASP A 99 -14.77 12.40 -6.66
N PRO A 100 -15.65 13.24 -6.07
CA PRO A 100 -16.50 12.84 -4.96
C PRO A 100 -17.55 11.80 -5.36
N LYS A 101 -17.66 11.47 -6.66
CA LYS A 101 -18.56 10.44 -7.19
C LYS A 101 -17.88 9.07 -7.37
N THR A 102 -16.60 8.95 -7.03
CA THR A 102 -15.88 7.67 -7.15
C THR A 102 -16.31 6.72 -6.03
N PRO A 103 -16.87 5.53 -6.35
CA PRO A 103 -17.04 4.47 -5.35
C PRO A 103 -15.68 3.90 -4.97
N ILE A 104 -15.36 3.89 -3.68
CA ILE A 104 -14.11 3.32 -3.17
C ILE A 104 -14.44 2.31 -2.07
N VAL A 105 -13.83 1.13 -2.18
CA VAL A 105 -13.97 0.04 -1.23
C VAL A 105 -12.60 -0.24 -0.64
N VAL A 106 -12.46 -0.07 0.66
CA VAL A 106 -11.27 -0.50 1.41
C VAL A 106 -11.55 -1.90 1.96
N CYS A 107 -10.62 -2.83 1.76
CA CYS A 107 -10.75 -4.20 2.24
C CYS A 107 -9.57 -4.54 3.14
N ASP A 108 -9.84 -4.96 4.39
CA ASP A 108 -8.82 -5.67 5.16
C ASP A 108 -8.90 -7.18 4.98
N VAL A 109 -7.75 -7.79 5.24
CA VAL A 109 -7.68 -9.20 5.59
C VAL A 109 -7.38 -9.31 7.08
N ILE A 110 -8.33 -9.91 7.78
CA ILE A 110 -8.22 -10.19 9.21
C ILE A 110 -7.04 -11.16 9.41
N ARG A 111 -6.11 -10.90 10.34
CA ARG A 111 -6.15 -9.87 11.39
C ARG A 111 -5.27 -8.65 11.14
N ALA A 112 -4.13 -8.83 10.47
CA ALA A 112 -3.10 -7.79 10.36
C ALA A 112 -3.57 -6.57 9.56
N GLY A 113 -4.51 -6.75 8.61
CA GLY A 113 -5.05 -5.68 7.77
C GLY A 113 -6.04 -4.75 8.48
N LEU A 114 -6.57 -5.11 9.66
CA LEU A 114 -7.62 -4.35 10.35
C LEU A 114 -7.23 -2.89 10.62
N ILE A 115 -6.11 -2.67 11.32
CA ILE A 115 -5.64 -1.31 11.66
C ILE A 115 -5.26 -0.52 10.38
N PRO A 116 -4.47 -1.08 9.44
CA PRO A 116 -4.21 -0.45 8.15
C PRO A 116 -5.44 0.01 7.37
N ALA A 117 -6.43 -0.88 7.20
CA ALA A 117 -7.64 -0.55 6.47
C ALA A 117 -8.46 0.52 7.19
N GLN A 118 -8.55 0.44 8.52
CA GLN A 118 -9.20 1.48 9.31
C GLN A 118 -8.53 2.85 9.10
N ILE A 119 -7.19 2.92 9.11
CA ILE A 119 -6.45 4.16 8.85
C ILE A 119 -6.78 4.70 7.46
N CYS A 120 -6.72 3.86 6.42
CA CYS A 120 -7.01 4.28 5.07
C CYS A 120 -8.46 4.76 4.91
N PHE A 121 -9.41 4.03 5.50
CA PHE A 121 -10.84 4.36 5.48
C PHE A 121 -11.13 5.70 6.17
N GLU A 122 -10.59 5.93 7.38
CA GLU A 122 -10.71 7.20 8.12
C GLU A 122 -10.17 8.39 7.30
N ARG A 123 -9.04 8.18 6.62
CA ARG A 123 -8.42 9.23 5.81
C ARG A 123 -9.24 9.57 4.57
N LEU A 124 -9.74 8.57 3.86
CA LEU A 124 -10.65 8.79 2.73
C LEU A 124 -11.95 9.47 3.16
N LEU A 125 -12.55 9.04 4.26
CA LEU A 125 -13.77 9.66 4.84
C LEU A 125 -13.59 11.13 5.21
N SER A 126 -12.35 11.57 5.48
CA SER A 126 -12.09 12.97 5.80
C SER A 126 -12.23 13.93 4.60
N VAL A 127 -12.30 13.38 3.37
CA VAL A 127 -12.33 14.16 2.12
C VAL A 127 -13.51 13.78 1.22
N LEU A 128 -13.90 12.51 1.17
CA LEU A 128 -14.94 11.99 0.28
C LEU A 128 -16.25 11.69 1.03
N PRO A 129 -17.40 11.69 0.34
CA PRO A 129 -18.68 11.36 0.95
C PRO A 129 -18.72 9.90 1.41
N ASP A 130 -19.32 9.67 2.59
CA ASP A 130 -19.48 8.34 3.19
C ASP A 130 -20.39 7.41 2.37
N SER A 131 -21.33 7.96 1.61
CA SER A 131 -22.26 7.21 0.75
C SER A 131 -21.59 6.40 -0.36
N LEU A 132 -20.33 6.70 -0.69
CA LEU A 132 -19.54 6.02 -1.72
C LEU A 132 -18.26 5.39 -1.16
N LEU A 133 -18.10 5.37 0.16
CA LEU A 133 -16.98 4.77 0.85
C LEU A 133 -17.44 3.57 1.67
N ARG A 134 -16.77 2.44 1.49
CA ARG A 134 -17.09 1.20 2.20
C ARG A 134 -15.83 0.56 2.76
N LEU A 135 -15.96 -0.02 3.96
CA LEU A 135 -14.95 -0.89 4.56
C LEU A 135 -15.52 -2.32 4.61
N ASP A 136 -14.84 -3.24 3.91
CA ASP A 136 -15.18 -4.66 3.85
C ASP A 136 -14.13 -5.48 4.61
N HIS A 137 -14.54 -6.63 5.15
CA HIS A 137 -13.66 -7.51 5.95
C HIS A 137 -13.61 -8.92 5.37
N LEU A 138 -12.41 -9.44 5.12
CA LEU A 138 -12.20 -10.84 4.76
C LEU A 138 -11.50 -11.58 5.90
N ASN A 139 -12.08 -12.70 6.33
CA ASN A 139 -11.45 -13.60 7.28
C ASN A 139 -10.80 -14.75 6.51
N MET A 140 -9.48 -14.67 6.36
CA MET A 140 -8.69 -15.65 5.64
C MET A 140 -7.57 -16.18 6.53
N SER A 141 -7.40 -17.49 6.52
CA SER A 141 -6.30 -18.16 7.21
C SER A 141 -5.39 -18.83 6.19
N ARG A 142 -4.08 -18.76 6.44
CA ARG A 142 -3.11 -19.53 5.67
C ARG A 142 -3.25 -20.99 6.07
N VAL A 143 -3.31 -21.87 5.08
CA VAL A 143 -3.20 -23.31 5.28
C VAL A 143 -1.72 -23.65 5.12
N CYS A 144 -1.12 -24.18 6.17
CA CYS A 144 0.24 -24.69 6.12
C CYS A 144 0.24 -26.21 5.97
N ASP A 145 1.26 -26.76 5.30
CA ASP A 145 1.54 -28.19 5.31
C ASP A 145 2.19 -28.64 6.64
N GLU A 146 2.48 -29.93 6.75
CA GLU A 146 3.13 -30.53 7.94
C GLU A 146 4.55 -29.98 8.19
N GLU A 147 5.16 -29.34 7.18
CA GLU A 147 6.51 -28.75 7.23
C GLU A 147 6.47 -27.23 7.51
N GLY A 148 5.26 -26.66 7.64
CA GLY A 148 5.04 -25.25 7.95
C GLY A 148 5.04 -24.31 6.73
N HIS A 149 5.05 -24.85 5.50
CA HIS A 149 4.96 -24.04 4.29
C HIS A 149 3.54 -23.62 3.99
N VAL A 150 3.35 -22.39 3.51
CA VAL A 150 2.02 -21.89 3.12
C VAL A 150 1.62 -22.51 1.78
N VAL A 151 0.68 -23.46 1.81
CA VAL A 151 0.19 -24.18 0.62
C VAL A 151 -1.12 -23.61 0.06
N GLY A 152 -1.80 -22.75 0.81
CA GLY A 152 -3.04 -22.13 0.36
C GLY A 152 -3.61 -21.11 1.34
N VAL A 153 -4.78 -20.57 0.99
CA VAL A 153 -5.54 -19.64 1.82
C VAL A 153 -6.99 -20.10 1.85
N ASP A 154 -7.49 -20.40 3.06
CA ASP A 154 -8.90 -20.72 3.28
C ASP A 154 -9.68 -19.45 3.63
N LEU A 155 -10.84 -19.26 3.00
CA LEU A 155 -11.75 -18.15 3.29
C LEU A 155 -12.77 -18.62 4.32
N ALA A 156 -12.43 -18.47 5.59
CA ALA A 156 -13.28 -18.86 6.71
C ALA A 156 -14.56 -18.00 6.81
N GLY A 157 -14.56 -16.78 6.26
CA GLY A 157 -15.74 -15.94 6.15
C GLY A 157 -15.47 -14.59 5.49
N SER A 158 -16.53 -13.92 5.06
CA SER A 158 -16.45 -12.55 4.54
C SER A 158 -17.63 -11.70 5.00
N LYS A 159 -17.37 -10.40 5.20
CA LYS A 159 -18.38 -9.38 5.46
C LYS A 159 -18.20 -8.27 4.43
N VAL A 160 -18.80 -8.50 3.27
CA VAL A 160 -18.76 -7.58 2.12
C VAL A 160 -20.12 -6.88 2.01
N GLY A 161 -20.10 -5.54 1.98
CA GLY A 161 -21.31 -4.71 2.04
C GLY A 161 -21.91 -4.35 0.67
N GLY A 162 -21.55 -5.04 -0.41
CA GLY A 162 -22.15 -4.85 -1.73
C GLY A 162 -21.19 -5.11 -2.87
N SER A 163 -21.59 -4.70 -4.07
CA SER A 163 -20.76 -4.86 -5.27
C SER A 163 -19.50 -3.99 -5.22
N VAL A 164 -18.45 -4.45 -5.91
CA VAL A 164 -17.23 -3.67 -6.24
C VAL A 164 -17.18 -3.30 -7.72
N GLU A 165 -18.25 -3.51 -8.47
CA GLU A 165 -18.32 -3.19 -9.90
C GLU A 165 -18.02 -1.70 -10.12
N ASP A 166 -17.03 -1.42 -10.99
CA ASP A 166 -16.54 -0.07 -11.31
C ASP A 166 -16.07 0.75 -10.07
N ALA A 167 -15.85 0.11 -8.93
CA ALA A 167 -15.26 0.74 -7.75
C ALA A 167 -13.72 0.68 -7.80
N VAL A 168 -13.06 1.57 -7.09
CA VAL A 168 -11.64 1.41 -6.74
C VAL A 168 -11.54 0.53 -5.50
N LEU A 169 -10.87 -0.61 -5.62
CA LEU A 169 -10.62 -1.53 -4.51
C LEU A 169 -9.23 -1.26 -3.91
N VAL A 170 -9.19 -0.84 -2.65
CA VAL A 170 -7.95 -0.59 -1.90
C VAL A 170 -7.74 -1.72 -0.90
N ILE A 171 -6.59 -2.39 -0.94
CA ILE A 171 -6.26 -3.52 -0.05
C ILE A 171 -4.98 -3.21 0.74
N PRO A 172 -5.10 -2.65 1.95
CA PRO A 172 -3.99 -2.48 2.87
C PRO A 172 -3.62 -3.77 3.60
N ASP A 173 -2.33 -4.14 3.59
CA ASP A 173 -1.80 -5.31 4.29
C ASP A 173 -0.40 -5.01 4.83
N PRO A 174 -0.07 -5.22 6.12
CA PRO A 174 1.27 -4.92 6.61
C PRO A 174 2.38 -5.73 5.90
N MET A 175 2.07 -6.96 5.48
CA MET A 175 3.10 -7.91 5.06
C MET A 175 2.80 -8.55 3.69
N GLY A 176 3.33 -7.94 2.63
CA GLY A 176 3.36 -8.51 1.29
C GLY A 176 4.43 -9.59 1.15
N ALA A 177 4.16 -10.81 1.63
CA ALA A 177 5.10 -11.93 1.63
C ALA A 177 5.07 -12.75 0.33
N THR A 178 4.09 -13.65 0.14
CA THR A 178 3.98 -14.51 -1.06
C THR A 178 3.02 -13.94 -2.10
N GLY A 179 2.06 -13.11 -1.68
CA GLY A 179 0.98 -12.58 -2.51
C GLY A 179 -0.28 -13.46 -2.54
N SER A 180 -0.25 -14.68 -2.01
CA SER A 180 -1.39 -15.62 -2.08
C SER A 180 -2.67 -15.09 -1.44
N THR A 181 -2.55 -14.35 -0.33
CA THR A 181 -3.68 -13.69 0.32
C THR A 181 -4.36 -12.67 -0.60
N ILE A 182 -3.58 -11.86 -1.32
CA ILE A 182 -4.10 -10.84 -2.23
C ILE A 182 -4.75 -11.49 -3.45
N VAL A 183 -4.11 -12.51 -4.04
CA VAL A 183 -4.69 -13.32 -5.12
C VAL A 183 -6.08 -13.81 -4.70
N ARG A 184 -6.18 -14.45 -3.53
CA ARG A 184 -7.44 -15.00 -3.05
C ARG A 184 -8.50 -13.93 -2.78
N ALA A 185 -8.12 -12.78 -2.24
CA ALA A 185 -9.03 -11.66 -2.02
C ALA A 185 -9.62 -11.16 -3.35
N VAL A 186 -8.77 -10.91 -4.34
CA VAL A 186 -9.18 -10.40 -5.65
C VAL A 186 -10.06 -11.41 -6.38
N GLU A 187 -9.69 -12.70 -6.39
CA GLU A 187 -10.52 -13.77 -6.93
C GLU A 187 -11.91 -13.83 -6.27
N HIS A 188 -11.97 -13.69 -4.93
CA HIS A 188 -13.24 -13.70 -4.21
C HIS A 188 -14.15 -12.55 -4.67
N TYR A 189 -13.61 -11.34 -4.79
CA TYR A 189 -14.36 -10.18 -5.29
C TYR A 189 -14.85 -10.37 -6.71
N VAL A 190 -13.95 -10.71 -7.64
CA VAL A 190 -14.30 -10.88 -9.06
C VAL A 190 -15.36 -11.97 -9.25
N ALA A 191 -15.27 -13.07 -8.50
CA ALA A 191 -16.21 -14.18 -8.64
C ALA A 191 -17.60 -13.90 -8.03
N HIS A 192 -17.71 -13.04 -7.00
CA HIS A 192 -18.95 -12.94 -6.20
C HIS A 192 -19.54 -11.53 -6.09
N HIS A 193 -18.74 -10.48 -6.29
CA HIS A 193 -19.11 -9.10 -5.97
C HIS A 193 -18.91 -8.13 -7.14
N GLY A 194 -18.39 -8.60 -8.28
CA GLY A 194 -18.18 -7.79 -9.48
C GLY A 194 -16.72 -7.42 -9.71
N THR A 195 -16.46 -6.68 -10.77
CA THR A 195 -15.11 -6.34 -11.22
C THR A 195 -14.76 -4.91 -10.85
N PRO A 196 -13.75 -4.69 -9.99
CA PRO A 196 -13.26 -3.33 -9.72
C PRO A 196 -12.64 -2.73 -10.98
N ARG A 197 -12.71 -1.41 -11.12
CA ARG A 197 -12.07 -0.68 -12.22
C ARG A 197 -10.55 -0.53 -12.04
N LYS A 198 -10.11 -0.64 -10.78
CA LYS A 198 -8.73 -0.46 -10.34
C LYS A 198 -8.54 -1.16 -9.01
N ILE A 199 -7.39 -1.80 -8.82
CA ILE A 199 -7.00 -2.42 -7.56
C ILE A 199 -5.71 -1.76 -7.07
N ILE A 200 -5.73 -1.22 -5.87
CA ILE A 200 -4.59 -0.58 -5.22
C ILE A 200 -4.20 -1.42 -4.02
N VAL A 201 -3.06 -2.10 -4.11
CA VAL A 201 -2.56 -2.94 -3.02
C VAL A 201 -1.48 -2.17 -2.26
N LEU A 202 -1.63 -2.07 -0.94
CA LEU A 202 -0.75 -1.28 -0.07
C LEU A 202 0.00 -2.19 0.93
N PRO A 203 0.94 -3.03 0.48
CA PRO A 203 1.82 -3.76 1.38
C PRO A 203 2.75 -2.79 2.10
N MET A 204 2.76 -2.74 3.44
CA MET A 204 3.74 -1.89 4.14
C MET A 204 5.17 -2.36 3.84
N ILE A 205 5.42 -3.66 3.95
CA ILE A 205 6.67 -4.30 3.50
C ILE A 205 6.32 -5.31 2.41
N ALA A 206 6.97 -5.21 1.25
CA ALA A 206 6.80 -6.15 0.13
C ALA A 206 8.09 -6.91 -0.17
N THR A 207 7.95 -8.08 -0.79
CA THR A 207 9.07 -8.86 -1.33
C THR A 207 9.04 -8.91 -2.87
N PRO A 208 10.17 -9.22 -3.52
CA PRO A 208 10.20 -9.51 -4.95
C PRO A 208 9.21 -10.61 -5.37
N GLU A 209 9.06 -11.64 -4.54
CA GLU A 209 8.14 -12.76 -4.76
C GLU A 209 6.67 -12.32 -4.70
N PHE A 210 6.31 -11.50 -3.72
CA PHE A 210 4.98 -10.89 -3.62
C PHE A 210 4.65 -10.09 -4.87
N LEU A 211 5.55 -9.20 -5.29
CA LEU A 211 5.34 -8.33 -6.45
C LEU A 211 5.04 -9.16 -7.69
N ARG A 212 5.83 -10.22 -7.93
CA ARG A 212 5.65 -11.11 -9.08
C ARG A 212 4.26 -11.73 -9.08
N THR A 213 3.88 -12.33 -7.95
CA THR A 213 2.57 -12.97 -7.78
C THR A 213 1.40 -12.01 -8.00
N VAL A 214 1.43 -10.81 -7.41
CA VAL A 214 0.27 -9.91 -7.45
C VAL A 214 0.13 -9.17 -8.77
N LEU A 215 1.24 -8.89 -9.45
CA LEU A 215 1.21 -8.20 -10.74
C LEU A 215 0.67 -9.07 -11.88
N ASP A 216 0.74 -10.40 -11.72
CA ASP A 216 0.17 -11.39 -12.65
C ASP A 216 -1.35 -11.54 -12.50
N ILE A 217 -1.96 -11.00 -11.43
CA ILE A 217 -3.40 -11.12 -11.19
C ILE A 217 -4.19 -10.40 -12.30
N ARG A 218 -3.91 -9.10 -12.49
CA ARG A 218 -4.63 -8.21 -13.42
C ARG A 218 -3.77 -7.01 -13.82
N GLU A 219 -4.02 -6.43 -14.99
CA GLU A 219 -3.29 -5.26 -15.53
C GLU A 219 -3.62 -3.94 -14.82
N ASP A 220 -4.83 -3.81 -14.25
CA ASP A 220 -5.30 -2.63 -13.52
C ASP A 220 -4.94 -2.66 -12.02
N LEU A 221 -4.15 -3.64 -11.59
CA LEU A 221 -3.60 -3.71 -10.24
C LEU A 221 -2.29 -2.92 -10.16
N VAL A 222 -2.18 -2.06 -9.15
CA VAL A 222 -0.97 -1.32 -8.79
C VAL A 222 -0.57 -1.58 -7.35
N VAL A 223 0.73 -1.51 -7.07
CA VAL A 223 1.30 -1.77 -5.74
C VAL A 223 2.06 -0.54 -5.27
N TYR A 224 1.73 -0.07 -4.08
CA TYR A 224 2.50 0.96 -3.38
C TYR A 224 3.04 0.36 -2.08
N THR A 225 4.35 0.38 -1.89
CA THR A 225 4.99 -0.18 -0.70
C THR A 225 5.95 0.80 -0.04
N ALA A 226 6.05 0.73 1.29
CA ALA A 226 6.91 1.62 2.07
C ALA A 226 8.34 1.07 2.17
N ARG A 227 8.51 -0.25 2.02
CA ARG A 227 9.81 -0.90 2.04
C ARG A 227 9.78 -2.20 1.24
N LEU A 228 10.79 -2.38 0.40
CA LEU A 228 11.07 -3.65 -0.24
C LEU A 228 12.12 -4.42 0.56
N ASP A 229 11.79 -5.64 0.95
CA ASP A 229 12.70 -6.56 1.63
C ASP A 229 13.11 -7.70 0.70
N ARG A 230 14.40 -7.70 0.34
CA ARG A 230 15.04 -8.70 -0.54
C ARG A 230 16.31 -9.28 0.10
N GLY A 231 16.32 -9.40 1.43
CA GLY A 231 17.53 -9.63 2.23
C GLY A 231 18.24 -10.96 1.99
N LEU A 232 17.62 -11.92 1.30
CA LEU A 232 18.23 -13.20 0.93
C LEU A 232 18.78 -13.23 -0.50
N SER A 233 18.73 -12.10 -1.21
CA SER A 233 19.33 -11.99 -2.54
C SER A 233 20.86 -12.11 -2.44
N PRO A 234 21.55 -12.64 -3.48
CA PRO A 234 23.01 -12.64 -3.55
C PRO A 234 23.62 -11.24 -3.39
N PRO A 235 24.84 -11.11 -2.82
CA PRO A 235 25.46 -9.79 -2.59
C PRO A 235 25.62 -8.93 -3.84
N ASP A 236 25.91 -9.55 -4.99
CA ASP A 236 25.97 -8.87 -6.29
C ASP A 236 24.60 -8.31 -6.68
N VAL A 237 23.51 -9.06 -6.47
CA VAL A 237 22.14 -8.59 -6.72
C VAL A 237 21.72 -7.47 -5.77
N LEU A 238 22.09 -7.58 -4.48
CA LEU A 238 21.83 -6.53 -3.48
C LEU A 238 22.51 -5.20 -3.80
N SER A 239 23.59 -5.22 -4.57
CA SER A 239 24.30 -4.01 -5.02
C SER A 239 23.64 -3.31 -6.22
N LEU A 240 22.75 -4.00 -6.93
CA LEU A 240 22.00 -3.46 -8.06
C LEU A 240 20.74 -2.74 -7.59
N PRO A 241 20.20 -1.77 -8.36
CA PRO A 241 18.85 -1.27 -8.15
C PRO A 241 17.83 -2.43 -8.13
N PRO A 242 16.80 -2.38 -7.26
CA PRO A 242 15.81 -3.45 -7.18
C PRO A 242 15.16 -3.78 -8.52
N GLY A 243 14.89 -5.06 -8.76
CA GLY A 243 14.24 -5.57 -9.97
C GLY A 243 15.13 -5.69 -11.21
N VAL A 244 16.39 -5.23 -11.17
CA VAL A 244 17.32 -5.37 -12.32
C VAL A 244 17.66 -6.84 -12.59
N ASP A 245 17.85 -7.63 -11.53
CA ASP A 245 18.06 -9.07 -11.58
C ASP A 245 16.96 -9.77 -10.75
N TRP A 246 15.70 -9.50 -11.09
CA TRP A 246 14.52 -9.97 -10.33
C TRP A 246 14.44 -11.50 -10.22
N GLU A 247 14.99 -12.25 -11.17
CA GLU A 247 15.04 -13.72 -11.10
C GLU A 247 15.86 -14.24 -9.91
N ARG A 248 16.90 -13.50 -9.51
CA ARG A 248 17.79 -13.87 -8.41
C ARG A 248 17.49 -13.12 -7.11
N GLU A 249 16.51 -12.21 -7.14
CA GLU A 249 16.06 -11.54 -5.93
C GLU A 249 15.22 -12.44 -5.06
N ARG A 250 15.49 -12.38 -3.74
CA ARG A 250 14.82 -13.22 -2.76
C ARG A 250 14.56 -12.45 -1.47
N GLY A 251 13.31 -12.33 -1.09
CA GLY A 251 12.85 -11.74 0.17
C GLY A 251 12.38 -12.75 1.20
N LEU A 252 12.11 -14.00 0.78
CA LEU A 252 11.50 -15.02 1.64
C LEU A 252 12.46 -16.14 2.01
N ASN A 253 12.44 -16.55 3.28
CA ASN A 253 13.09 -17.80 3.70
C ASN A 253 12.25 -19.03 3.31
N GLU A 254 12.71 -20.23 3.67
CA GLU A 254 12.00 -21.49 3.39
C GLU A 254 10.59 -21.54 3.99
N HIS A 255 10.37 -20.91 5.14
CA HIS A 255 9.06 -20.81 5.80
C HIS A 255 8.20 -19.62 5.35
N SER A 256 8.52 -18.98 4.22
CA SER A 256 7.79 -17.81 3.70
C SER A 256 7.75 -16.58 4.62
N TYR A 257 8.71 -16.45 5.54
CA TYR A 257 8.92 -15.21 6.30
C TYR A 257 9.78 -14.23 5.50
N ILE A 258 9.37 -12.97 5.54
CA ILE A 258 10.10 -11.84 4.94
C ILE A 258 11.40 -11.58 5.71
N LEU A 259 12.50 -11.37 5.00
CA LEU A 259 13.79 -11.00 5.57
C LEU A 259 14.34 -9.69 4.95
N PRO A 260 14.73 -8.69 5.79
CA PRO A 260 14.77 -8.72 7.26
C PRO A 260 13.40 -8.73 7.97
N GLY A 261 12.34 -8.27 7.30
CA GLY A 261 10.97 -8.36 7.80
C GLY A 261 10.68 -7.51 9.03
N ALA A 262 9.52 -7.77 9.64
CA ALA A 262 9.06 -7.15 10.88
C ALA A 262 8.45 -8.17 11.87
N GLY A 263 8.67 -9.47 11.62
CA GLY A 263 8.02 -10.55 12.36
C GLY A 263 6.53 -10.72 12.03
N GLY A 264 5.82 -11.43 12.92
CA GLY A 264 4.37 -11.67 12.80
C GLY A 264 3.57 -10.42 13.15
N MET A 265 3.33 -9.53 12.18
CA MET A 265 2.58 -8.30 12.41
C MET A 265 1.12 -8.55 12.85
N GLY A 266 0.54 -9.69 12.50
CA GLY A 266 -0.76 -10.11 13.03
C GLY A 266 -0.73 -10.27 14.55
N GLU A 267 0.29 -10.92 15.08
CA GLU A 267 0.50 -11.17 16.50
C GLU A 267 0.88 -9.87 17.23
N VAL A 268 1.83 -9.11 16.66
CA VAL A 268 2.30 -7.83 17.21
C VAL A 268 1.15 -6.85 17.40
N LEU A 269 0.36 -6.60 16.34
CA LEU A 269 -0.69 -5.58 16.37
C LEU A 269 -1.87 -5.95 17.28
N ASN A 270 -2.08 -7.24 17.52
CA ASN A 270 -3.19 -7.74 18.33
C ASN A 270 -2.77 -8.18 19.74
N ASN A 271 -1.47 -8.08 20.07
CA ASN A 271 -0.88 -8.64 21.29
C ASN A 271 -1.34 -10.09 21.55
N SER A 272 -1.36 -10.90 20.50
CA SER A 272 -1.92 -12.25 20.52
C SER A 272 -0.82 -13.26 20.21
N TRP A 273 -0.13 -13.70 21.25
CA TRP A 273 0.97 -14.66 21.15
C TRP A 273 0.46 -16.06 21.54
N CYS A 274 0.89 -17.08 20.81
CA CYS A 274 0.66 -18.49 21.14
C CYS A 274 1.78 -19.04 22.03
#